data_AF-A0A662WAN3-F1
#
_entry.id   AF-A0A662WAN3-F1
#
_cell.length_a   1.000
_cell.length_b   1.000
_cell.length_c   1.000
_cell.angle_alpha   90.00
_cell.angle_beta   90.00
_cell.angle_gamma   90.00
#
_symmetry.space_group_name_H-M   'P 1'
#
loop_
_entity.id
_entity.type
_entity.pdbx_description
1 polymer ?
#
loop_
_entity_poly.entity_id
_entity_poly.type
_entity_poly.pdbx_seq_one_letter_code
_entity_poly.pdbx_strand_id
1 'polypeptide(L)'
;MDSLEDIEAEIRRCKKCELWKTKTNYVPGEGNSKAELVFIGEAPGREEDRQGRPFVGNAGKLLTEMIEKIGLRREDVFIGNILKCRPPNNRDPLPEEIKACSPYLIRQLDAIKPSVIACLGRYSASFIFSLFGLEFKGISRDRGKVKEVEKWGKKVKLIAIYHPAAVLYRPQLRQTFEEDFSTIASLLREKRRNPTLFDFM
;
A
#
# COMPACT_ATOMS: atom_id res chain seq x y z
N MET A 1 10.71 19.21 3.44
CA MET A 1 10.21 17.85 3.12
C MET A 1 8.72 17.92 3.40
N ASP A 2 7.88 17.56 2.44
CA ASP A 2 6.42 17.77 2.57
C ASP A 2 5.85 16.85 3.64
N SER A 3 4.91 17.37 4.45
CA SER A 3 4.13 16.53 5.38
C SER A 3 3.05 15.74 4.63
N LEU A 4 2.50 14.69 5.26
CA LEU A 4 1.38 13.96 4.65
C LEU A 4 0.15 14.86 4.50
N GLU A 5 -0.02 15.79 5.42
CA GLU A 5 -1.08 16.79 5.44
C GLU A 5 -0.97 17.75 4.24
N ASP A 6 0.24 18.21 3.90
CA ASP A 6 0.47 19.05 2.72
C ASP A 6 0.15 18.30 1.43
N ILE A 7 0.62 17.05 1.34
CA ILE A 7 0.38 16.19 0.17
C ILE A 7 -1.12 15.90 0.02
N GLU A 8 -1.82 15.64 1.12
CA GLU A 8 -3.27 15.46 1.13
C GLU A 8 -4.00 16.72 0.65
N ALA A 9 -3.62 17.90 1.14
CA ALA A 9 -4.22 19.16 0.71
C ALA A 9 -4.06 19.40 -0.80
N GLU A 10 -2.92 19.03 -1.38
CA GLU A 10 -2.72 19.05 -2.83
C GLU A 10 -3.58 18.02 -3.57
N ILE A 11 -3.65 16.77 -3.09
CA ILE A 11 -4.48 15.72 -3.69
C ILE A 11 -5.93 16.18 -3.77
N ARG A 12 -6.45 16.82 -2.70
CA ARG A 12 -7.83 17.31 -2.63
C ARG A 12 -8.18 18.40 -3.66
N ARG A 13 -7.18 18.99 -4.32
CA ARG A 13 -7.34 20.00 -5.37
C ARG A 13 -6.85 19.52 -6.75
N CYS A 14 -6.43 18.26 -6.86
CA CYS A 14 -5.75 17.74 -8.05
C CYS A 14 -6.67 17.62 -9.26
N LYS A 15 -6.24 18.16 -10.41
CA LYS A 15 -6.91 18.00 -11.71
C LYS A 15 -5.98 17.47 -12.81
N LYS A 16 -4.92 16.74 -12.43
CA LYS A 16 -3.83 16.31 -13.33
C LYS A 16 -4.21 15.17 -14.30
N CYS A 17 -5.35 14.50 -14.11
CA CYS A 17 -5.87 13.48 -15.02
C CYS A 17 -7.40 13.46 -14.98
N GLU A 18 -8.04 12.89 -16.00
CA GLU A 18 -9.50 12.97 -16.21
C GLU A 18 -10.36 12.38 -15.08
N LEU A 19 -9.79 11.56 -14.19
CA LEU A 19 -10.48 10.97 -13.05
C LEU A 19 -11.07 12.00 -12.07
N TRP A 20 -10.55 13.23 -12.03
CA TRP A 20 -11.13 14.28 -11.19
C TRP A 20 -12.57 14.62 -11.57
N LYS A 21 -12.96 14.37 -12.82
CA LYS A 21 -14.30 14.68 -13.36
C LYS A 21 -15.38 13.70 -12.90
N THR A 22 -15.00 12.46 -12.59
CA THR A 22 -15.95 11.36 -12.32
C THR A 22 -15.96 10.89 -10.87
N LYS A 23 -14.92 11.22 -10.10
CA LYS A 23 -14.82 10.85 -8.68
C LYS A 23 -15.78 11.67 -7.81
N THR A 24 -16.33 11.04 -6.78
CA THR A 24 -17.06 11.74 -5.72
C THR A 24 -16.06 12.40 -4.77
N ASN A 25 -15.16 11.61 -4.17
CA ASN A 25 -14.12 12.11 -3.27
C ASN A 25 -12.73 11.73 -3.75
N TYR A 26 -11.75 12.53 -3.35
CA TYR A 26 -10.37 12.08 -3.39
C TYR A 26 -10.14 11.10 -2.25
N VAL A 27 -9.24 10.15 -2.46
CA VAL A 27 -8.82 9.17 -1.46
C VAL A 27 -7.30 9.25 -1.34
N PRO A 28 -6.77 10.19 -0.55
CA PRO A 28 -5.33 10.45 -0.45
C PRO A 28 -4.54 9.24 0.09
N GLY A 29 -5.16 8.46 0.97
CA GLY A 29 -4.49 7.52 1.87
C GLY A 29 -4.71 7.97 3.31
N GLU A 30 -4.55 7.06 4.27
CA GLU A 30 -4.70 7.37 5.69
C GLU A 30 -3.78 6.49 6.54
N GLY A 31 -3.45 6.95 7.74
CA GLY A 31 -2.71 6.18 8.73
C GLY A 31 -1.53 6.94 9.34
N ASN A 32 -0.62 6.21 9.97
CA ASN A 32 0.51 6.78 10.70
C ASN A 32 1.55 7.43 9.75
N SER A 33 1.87 8.70 9.98
CA SER A 33 2.89 9.43 9.22
C SER A 33 4.32 8.91 9.42
N LYS A 34 4.53 8.06 10.43
CA LYS A 34 5.78 7.35 10.71
C LYS A 34 5.60 5.82 10.64
N ALA A 35 4.61 5.35 9.88
CA ALA A 35 4.30 3.93 9.76
C ALA A 35 5.53 3.09 9.35
N GLU A 36 5.78 2.00 10.08
CA GLU A 36 6.81 1.04 9.68
C GLU A 36 6.36 0.19 8.49
N LEU A 37 5.06 -0.06 8.40
CA LEU A 37 4.40 -0.85 7.36
C LEU A 37 3.45 0.04 6.57
N VAL A 38 3.62 0.01 5.25
CA VAL A 38 2.74 0.69 4.30
C VAL A 38 2.08 -0.36 3.40
N PHE A 39 0.75 -0.26 3.23
CA PHE A 39 -0.02 -1.04 2.27
C PHE A 39 -0.40 -0.19 1.06
N ILE A 40 -0.03 -0.65 -0.14
CA ILE A 40 -0.33 0.05 -1.40
C ILE A 40 -1.24 -0.81 -2.27
N GLY A 41 -2.44 -0.31 -2.54
CA GLY A 41 -3.34 -0.85 -3.55
C GLY A 41 -3.28 -0.10 -4.88
N GLU A 42 -4.25 -0.41 -5.73
CA GLU A 42 -4.32 0.07 -7.11
C GLU A 42 -5.05 1.42 -7.22
N ALA A 43 -6.33 1.42 -6.88
CA ALA A 43 -7.20 2.58 -6.97
C ALA A 43 -8.37 2.47 -5.97
N PRO A 44 -9.07 3.57 -5.66
CA PRO A 44 -10.29 3.55 -4.86
C PRO A 44 -11.42 2.79 -5.56
N GLY A 45 -12.17 1.98 -4.81
CA GLY A 45 -13.44 1.42 -5.24
C GLY A 45 -14.62 2.35 -4.94
N ARG A 46 -15.84 1.84 -5.12
CA ARG A 46 -17.08 2.61 -4.94
C ARG A 46 -17.24 3.17 -3.52
N GLU A 47 -17.01 2.35 -2.51
CA GLU A 47 -17.19 2.78 -1.11
C GLU A 47 -16.07 3.73 -0.68
N GLU A 48 -14.86 3.51 -1.17
CA GLU A 48 -13.73 4.41 -0.94
C GLU A 48 -13.98 5.79 -1.55
N ASP A 49 -14.46 5.84 -2.80
CA ASP A 49 -14.84 7.09 -3.47
C ASP A 49 -15.98 7.82 -2.75
N ARG A 50 -16.96 7.07 -2.23
CA ARG A 50 -18.07 7.65 -1.47
C ARG A 50 -17.60 8.24 -0.13
N GLN A 51 -16.68 7.58 0.56
CA GLN A 51 -16.28 7.95 1.92
C GLN A 51 -15.01 8.81 1.96
N GLY A 52 -14.25 8.91 0.87
CA GLY A 52 -12.96 9.61 0.83
C GLY A 52 -11.84 8.87 1.58
N ARG A 53 -12.01 7.58 1.88
CA ARG A 53 -11.10 6.78 2.72
C ARG A 53 -10.68 5.51 1.99
N PRO A 54 -9.39 5.09 2.06
CA PRO A 54 -8.91 3.93 1.34
C PRO A 54 -9.43 2.64 1.98
N PHE A 55 -9.66 1.57 1.22
CA PHE A 55 -9.97 0.23 1.77
C PHE A 55 -11.02 0.24 2.91
N VAL A 56 -12.24 0.71 2.62
CA VAL A 56 -13.38 0.72 3.56
C VAL A 56 -14.53 -0.19 3.12
N GLY A 57 -14.53 -0.65 1.85
CA GLY A 57 -15.44 -1.70 1.37
C GLY A 57 -15.08 -3.09 1.91
N ASN A 58 -15.69 -4.15 1.35
CA ASN A 58 -15.48 -5.52 1.81
C ASN A 58 -14.00 -5.96 1.74
N ALA A 59 -13.31 -5.60 0.66
CA ALA A 59 -11.87 -5.85 0.52
C ALA A 59 -11.06 -5.14 1.63
N GLY A 60 -11.50 -3.96 2.03
CA GLY A 60 -10.92 -3.20 3.12
C GLY A 60 -11.17 -3.78 4.50
N LYS A 61 -12.37 -4.31 4.75
CA LYS A 61 -12.67 -5.04 5.99
C LYS A 61 -11.78 -6.26 6.16
N LEU A 62 -11.58 -7.03 5.08
CA LEU A 62 -10.65 -8.15 5.08
C LEU A 62 -9.20 -7.71 5.35
N LEU A 63 -8.76 -6.61 4.72
CA LEU A 63 -7.44 -6.05 4.99
C LEU A 63 -7.28 -5.66 6.47
N THR A 64 -8.26 -4.97 7.05
CA THR A 64 -8.26 -4.60 8.46
C THR A 64 -8.22 -5.83 9.37
N GLU A 65 -9.02 -6.87 9.10
CA GLU A 65 -8.99 -8.14 9.85
C GLU A 65 -7.58 -8.76 9.86
N MET A 66 -6.89 -8.75 8.73
CA MET A 66 -5.54 -9.31 8.65
C MET A 66 -4.48 -8.44 9.34
N ILE A 67 -4.64 -7.11 9.32
CA ILE A 67 -3.78 -6.19 10.07
C ILE A 67 -3.92 -6.46 11.58
N GLU A 68 -5.14 -6.64 12.06
CA GLU A 68 -5.42 -6.97 13.46
C GLU A 68 -4.84 -8.34 13.85
N LYS A 69 -4.94 -9.35 12.97
CA LYS A 69 -4.35 -10.68 13.19
C LYS A 69 -2.83 -10.66 13.37
N ILE A 70 -2.13 -9.70 12.76
CA ILE A 70 -0.67 -9.55 12.95
C ILE A 70 -0.30 -8.64 14.13
N GLY A 71 -1.28 -8.26 14.96
CA GLY A 71 -1.08 -7.49 16.19
C GLY A 71 -0.88 -5.99 15.96
N LEU A 72 -1.39 -5.45 14.85
CA LEU A 72 -1.39 -4.03 14.55
C LEU A 72 -2.82 -3.52 14.47
N ARG A 73 -3.01 -2.23 14.71
CA ARG A 73 -4.26 -1.54 14.39
C ARG A 73 -4.11 -0.85 13.04
N ARG A 74 -5.25 -0.53 12.44
CA ARG A 74 -5.29 0.17 11.15
C ARG A 74 -4.56 1.52 11.20
N GLU A 75 -4.65 2.22 12.33
CA GLU A 75 -3.97 3.49 12.58
C GLU A 75 -2.45 3.35 12.80
N ASP A 76 -1.93 2.15 13.07
CA ASP A 76 -0.49 1.93 13.26
C ASP A 76 0.27 1.83 11.93
N VAL A 77 -0.46 1.57 10.83
CA VAL A 77 0.07 1.44 9.46
C VAL A 77 -0.35 2.63 8.62
N PHE A 78 0.16 2.72 7.40
CA PHE A 78 -0.39 3.64 6.38
C PHE A 78 -0.95 2.84 5.21
N ILE A 79 -2.15 3.21 4.76
CA ILE A 79 -2.86 2.54 3.67
C ILE A 79 -3.12 3.57 2.57
N GLY A 80 -2.71 3.25 1.35
CA GLY A 80 -2.92 4.10 0.18
C GLY A 80 -3.09 3.31 -1.10
N ASN A 81 -3.32 4.02 -2.19
CA ASN A 81 -3.39 3.49 -3.55
C ASN A 81 -2.44 4.26 -4.47
N ILE A 82 -2.10 3.68 -5.64
CA ILE A 82 -1.41 4.41 -6.71
C ILE A 82 -2.28 5.59 -7.15
N LEU A 83 -3.53 5.32 -7.54
CA LEU A 83 -4.49 6.36 -7.89
C LEU A 83 -5.19 6.90 -6.65
N LYS A 84 -5.47 8.21 -6.65
CA LYS A 84 -6.22 8.90 -5.56
C LYS A 84 -7.69 9.18 -5.91
N CYS A 85 -8.13 8.72 -7.08
CA CYS A 85 -9.49 8.87 -7.59
C CYS A 85 -9.94 7.53 -8.17
N ARG A 86 -11.23 7.21 -8.03
CA ARG A 86 -11.83 6.00 -8.57
C ARG A 86 -11.95 6.07 -10.10
N PRO A 87 -11.43 5.09 -10.85
CA PRO A 87 -11.72 4.93 -12.27
C PRO A 87 -13.22 4.67 -12.54
N PRO A 88 -13.80 5.22 -13.62
CA PRO A 88 -15.18 4.94 -14.01
C PRO A 88 -15.47 3.43 -14.07
N ASN A 89 -16.61 3.02 -13.52
CA ASN A 89 -17.03 1.61 -13.48
C ASN A 89 -16.02 0.64 -12.80
N ASN A 90 -15.10 1.14 -11.97
CA ASN A 90 -14.00 0.35 -11.40
C ASN A 90 -13.13 -0.36 -12.45
N ARG A 91 -12.97 0.25 -13.64
CA ARG A 91 -12.00 -0.26 -14.62
C ARG A 91 -10.57 -0.18 -14.07
N ASP A 92 -9.68 -0.93 -14.69
CA ASP A 92 -8.25 -0.87 -14.40
C ASP A 92 -7.68 0.56 -14.70
N PRO A 93 -6.66 1.03 -13.95
CA PRO A 93 -5.92 2.25 -14.20
C PRO A 93 -5.29 2.29 -15.59
N LEU A 94 -5.34 3.45 -16.22
CA LEU A 94 -4.60 3.70 -17.45
C LEU A 94 -3.16 4.13 -17.14
N PRO A 95 -2.18 3.84 -18.02
CA PRO A 95 -0.79 4.25 -17.83
C PRO A 95 -0.61 5.76 -17.57
N GLU A 96 -1.35 6.60 -18.28
CA GLU A 96 -1.34 8.06 -18.12
C GLU A 96 -1.91 8.51 -16.76
N GLU A 97 -2.91 7.80 -16.22
CA GLU A 97 -3.48 8.07 -14.90
C GLU A 97 -2.45 7.73 -13.81
N ILE A 98 -1.79 6.58 -13.94
CA ILE A 98 -0.69 6.18 -13.04
C ILE A 98 0.42 7.22 -13.11
N LYS A 99 0.85 7.61 -14.32
CA LYS A 99 1.91 8.62 -14.51
C LYS A 99 1.55 9.95 -13.86
N ALA A 100 0.30 10.40 -13.99
CA ALA A 100 -0.16 11.66 -13.42
C ALA A 100 -0.32 11.63 -11.89
N CYS A 101 -0.74 10.49 -11.33
CA CYS A 101 -1.10 10.38 -9.92
C CYS A 101 0.03 9.86 -9.02
N SER A 102 0.89 8.98 -9.54
CA SER A 102 1.99 8.36 -8.79
C SER A 102 2.98 9.31 -8.09
N PRO A 103 3.25 10.55 -8.56
CA PRO A 103 4.10 11.48 -7.82
C PRO A 103 3.60 11.77 -6.40
N TYR A 104 2.29 11.70 -6.15
CA TYR A 104 1.75 11.82 -4.79
C TYR A 104 2.14 10.63 -3.92
N LEU A 105 2.03 9.41 -4.42
CA LEU A 105 2.43 8.21 -3.68
C LEU A 105 3.93 8.20 -3.39
N ILE A 106 4.77 8.61 -4.35
CA ILE A 106 6.22 8.70 -4.15
C ILE A 106 6.54 9.68 -3.01
N ARG A 107 5.94 10.88 -3.03
CA ARG A 107 6.10 11.86 -1.94
C ARG A 107 5.59 11.34 -0.59
N GLN A 108 4.47 10.61 -0.57
CA GLN A 108 3.97 9.96 0.65
C GLN A 108 4.98 8.95 1.21
N LEU A 109 5.55 8.11 0.35
CA LEU A 109 6.60 7.16 0.75
C LEU A 109 7.85 7.87 1.25
N ASP A 110 8.27 8.97 0.61
CA ASP A 110 9.42 9.78 1.04
C ASP A 110 9.18 10.51 2.38
N ALA A 111 7.93 10.88 2.68
CA ALA A 111 7.55 11.46 3.96
C ALA A 111 7.53 10.40 5.08
N ILE A 112 6.93 9.23 4.82
CA ILE A 112 6.76 8.15 5.79
C ILE A 112 8.08 7.40 6.05
N LYS A 113 8.85 7.15 4.99
CA LYS A 113 10.06 6.33 4.98
C LYS A 113 9.81 4.96 5.64
N PRO A 114 8.88 4.14 5.13
CA PRO A 114 8.55 2.85 5.74
C PRO A 114 9.74 1.88 5.76
N SER A 115 9.62 0.84 6.59
CA SER A 115 10.58 -0.28 6.61
C SER A 115 10.06 -1.47 5.80
N VAL A 116 8.73 -1.60 5.66
CA VAL A 116 8.07 -2.63 4.87
C VAL A 116 7.01 -1.98 3.97
N ILE A 117 7.00 -2.34 2.68
CA ILE A 117 5.96 -1.96 1.72
C ILE A 117 5.27 -3.24 1.22
N ALA A 118 4.00 -3.40 1.58
CA ALA A 118 3.15 -4.50 1.12
C ALA A 118 2.28 -4.04 -0.06
N CYS A 119 2.52 -4.63 -1.22
CA CYS A 119 1.82 -4.32 -2.46
C CYS A 119 0.63 -5.25 -2.64
N LEU A 120 -0.57 -4.69 -2.60
CA LEU A 120 -1.84 -5.40 -2.73
C LEU A 120 -2.20 -5.55 -4.22
N GLY A 121 -1.89 -6.70 -4.81
CA GLY A 121 -2.20 -7.01 -6.20
C GLY A 121 -1.13 -6.60 -7.22
N ARG A 122 -1.44 -6.85 -8.50
CA ARG A 122 -0.46 -6.75 -9.60
C ARG A 122 -0.04 -5.32 -9.94
N TYR A 123 -0.95 -4.36 -9.86
CA TYR A 123 -0.70 -2.99 -10.28
C TYR A 123 0.22 -2.25 -9.31
N SER A 124 -0.09 -2.32 -8.02
CA SER A 124 0.76 -1.79 -6.95
C SER A 124 2.13 -2.46 -6.95
N ALA A 125 2.19 -3.79 -7.08
CA ALA A 125 3.45 -4.52 -7.12
C ALA A 125 4.31 -4.11 -8.33
N SER A 126 3.73 -4.10 -9.53
CA SER A 126 4.44 -3.67 -10.75
C SER A 126 5.01 -2.25 -10.62
N PHE A 127 4.19 -1.30 -10.16
CA PHE A 127 4.61 0.09 -9.98
C PHE A 127 5.72 0.22 -8.93
N ILE A 128 5.51 -0.32 -7.72
CA ILE A 128 6.47 -0.20 -6.62
C ILE A 128 7.77 -0.92 -6.95
N PHE A 129 7.73 -2.14 -7.49
CA PHE A 129 8.95 -2.87 -7.83
C PHE A 129 9.75 -2.11 -8.89
N SER A 130 9.09 -1.59 -9.94
CA SER A 130 9.74 -0.77 -10.95
C SER A 130 10.35 0.52 -10.37
N LEU A 131 9.64 1.21 -9.46
CA LEU A 131 10.12 2.40 -8.76
C LEU A 131 11.43 2.14 -8.00
N PHE A 132 11.60 0.92 -7.47
CA PHE A 132 12.78 0.49 -6.74
C PHE A 132 13.78 -0.32 -7.60
N GLY A 133 13.65 -0.31 -8.94
CA GLY A 133 14.58 -0.98 -9.85
C GLY A 133 14.52 -2.51 -9.82
N LEU A 134 13.40 -3.08 -9.37
CA LEU A 134 13.18 -4.53 -9.27
C LEU A 134 12.28 -5.03 -10.40
N GLU A 135 12.56 -6.25 -10.85
CA GLU A 135 11.69 -6.98 -11.78
C GLU A 135 10.48 -7.59 -11.04
N PHE A 136 9.28 -7.45 -11.61
CA PHE A 136 8.06 -8.12 -11.16
C PHE A 136 7.50 -9.00 -12.29
N LYS A 137 7.50 -10.31 -12.09
CA LYS A 137 7.11 -11.35 -13.06
C LYS A 137 5.61 -11.67 -13.03
N GLY A 138 4.88 -11.10 -12.07
CA GLY A 138 3.44 -11.28 -11.91
C GLY A 138 3.06 -11.89 -10.57
N ILE A 139 1.81 -11.64 -10.16
CA ILE A 139 1.37 -11.89 -8.79
C ILE A 139 1.47 -13.36 -8.38
N SER A 140 1.09 -14.29 -9.26
CA SER A 140 1.16 -15.72 -8.96
C SER A 140 2.58 -16.25 -8.80
N ARG A 141 3.58 -15.58 -9.40
CA ARG A 141 4.99 -15.98 -9.31
C ARG A 141 5.71 -15.32 -8.15
N ASP A 142 5.40 -14.07 -7.86
CA ASP A 142 6.19 -13.26 -6.93
C ASP A 142 5.50 -12.97 -5.60
N ARG A 143 4.23 -13.36 -5.42
CA ARG A 143 3.57 -13.18 -4.10
C ARG A 143 4.33 -13.89 -2.99
N GLY A 144 4.35 -13.28 -1.80
CA GLY A 144 5.03 -13.81 -0.62
C GLY A 144 6.56 -13.73 -0.65
N LYS A 145 7.17 -13.47 -1.81
CA LYS A 145 8.63 -13.31 -1.91
C LYS A 145 9.02 -11.92 -1.45
N VAL A 146 9.92 -11.87 -0.48
CA VAL A 146 10.47 -10.62 0.05
C VAL A 146 11.65 -10.19 -0.82
N LYS A 147 11.61 -8.92 -1.23
CA LYS A 147 12.74 -8.24 -1.88
C LYS A 147 13.26 -7.17 -0.94
N GLU A 148 14.57 -6.97 -0.92
CA GLU A 148 15.22 -5.96 -0.10
C GLU A 148 15.93 -4.95 -1.00
N VAL A 149 15.79 -3.67 -0.67
CA VAL A 149 16.46 -2.55 -1.34
C VAL A 149 16.99 -1.58 -0.30
N GLU A 150 17.95 -0.75 -0.68
CA GLU A 150 18.44 0.34 0.15
C GLU A 150 17.74 1.65 -0.23
N LYS A 151 17.03 2.26 0.73
CA LYS A 151 16.35 3.55 0.54
C LYS A 151 16.22 4.28 1.87
N TRP A 152 16.29 5.61 1.83
CA TRP A 152 16.19 6.46 3.03
C TRP A 152 17.22 6.11 4.11
N GLY A 153 18.41 5.66 3.69
CA GLY A 153 19.51 5.28 4.59
C GLY A 153 19.27 3.98 5.36
N LYS A 154 18.35 3.11 4.90
CA LYS A 154 18.05 1.83 5.53
C LYS A 154 17.61 0.77 4.53
N LYS A 155 17.61 -0.48 4.99
CA LYS A 155 16.97 -1.60 4.28
C LYS A 155 15.46 -1.43 4.29
N VAL A 156 14.84 -1.50 3.12
CA VAL A 156 13.39 -1.50 2.92
C VAL A 156 12.99 -2.83 2.30
N LYS A 157 12.02 -3.49 2.91
CA LYS A 157 11.50 -4.78 2.46
C LYS A 157 10.22 -4.58 1.66
N LEU A 158 10.17 -5.17 0.47
CA LEU A 158 9.04 -5.13 -0.44
C LEU A 158 8.46 -6.53 -0.54
N ILE A 159 7.14 -6.63 -0.43
CA ILE A 159 6.41 -7.89 -0.60
C ILE A 159 5.15 -7.65 -1.41
N ALA A 160 4.95 -8.46 -2.45
CA ALA A 160 3.70 -8.50 -3.19
C ALA A 160 2.77 -9.56 -2.56
N ILE A 161 1.48 -9.24 -2.43
CA ILE A 161 0.46 -10.16 -1.93
C ILE A 161 -0.79 -10.05 -2.78
N TYR A 162 -1.67 -11.06 -2.76
CA TYR A 162 -2.93 -10.98 -3.49
C TYR A 162 -3.75 -9.76 -3.03
N HIS A 163 -4.46 -9.12 -3.96
CA HIS A 163 -5.39 -8.05 -3.57
C HIS A 163 -6.54 -8.65 -2.74
N PRO A 164 -6.97 -8.02 -1.62
CA PRO A 164 -8.02 -8.59 -0.77
C PRO A 164 -9.32 -8.90 -1.52
N ALA A 165 -9.68 -8.09 -2.53
CA ALA A 165 -10.84 -8.37 -3.38
C ALA A 165 -10.73 -9.73 -4.10
N ALA A 166 -9.55 -10.13 -4.57
CA ALA A 166 -9.36 -11.42 -5.23
C ALA A 166 -9.58 -12.59 -4.25
N VAL A 167 -9.18 -12.41 -2.99
CA VAL A 167 -9.38 -13.40 -1.92
C VAL A 167 -10.86 -13.57 -1.58
N LEU A 168 -11.64 -12.47 -1.60
CA LEU A 168 -13.08 -12.53 -1.40
C LEU A 168 -13.81 -13.31 -2.51
N TYR A 169 -13.37 -13.16 -3.77
CA TYR A 169 -13.95 -13.90 -4.89
C TYR A 169 -13.46 -15.35 -4.99
N ARG A 170 -12.31 -15.66 -4.40
CA ARG A 170 -11.65 -16.96 -4.49
C ARG A 170 -11.23 -17.43 -3.09
N PRO A 171 -12.14 -18.04 -2.32
CA PRO A 171 -11.89 -18.46 -0.94
C PRO A 171 -10.65 -19.34 -0.76
N GLN A 172 -10.29 -20.13 -1.77
CA GLN A 172 -9.08 -20.96 -1.78
C GLN A 172 -7.78 -20.15 -1.64
N LEU A 173 -7.80 -18.84 -1.93
CA LEU A 173 -6.64 -17.96 -1.75
C LEU A 173 -6.45 -17.51 -0.30
N ARG A 174 -7.41 -17.77 0.60
CA ARG A 174 -7.39 -17.22 1.95
C ARG A 174 -6.21 -17.74 2.77
N GLN A 175 -5.92 -19.04 2.72
CA GLN A 175 -4.78 -19.59 3.43
C GLN A 175 -3.46 -18.95 2.97
N THR A 176 -3.25 -18.85 1.65
CA THR A 176 -2.06 -18.19 1.11
C THR A 176 -1.97 -16.71 1.49
N PHE A 177 -3.10 -16.03 1.61
CA PHE A 177 -3.16 -14.64 2.06
C PHE A 177 -2.79 -14.51 3.54
N GLU A 178 -3.23 -15.42 4.40
CA GLU A 178 -2.84 -15.46 5.82
C GLU A 178 -1.34 -15.80 6.00
N GLU A 179 -0.77 -16.66 5.16
CA GLU A 179 0.67 -16.96 5.10
C GLU A 179 1.49 -15.71 4.71
N ASP A 180 1.01 -14.94 3.74
CA ASP A 180 1.61 -13.66 3.34
C ASP A 180 1.64 -12.66 4.50
N PHE A 181 0.55 -12.56 5.27
CA PHE A 181 0.50 -11.72 6.47
C PHE A 181 1.42 -12.22 7.58
N SER A 182 1.55 -13.53 7.74
CA SER A 182 2.51 -14.13 8.69
C SER A 182 3.95 -13.78 8.33
N THR A 183 4.26 -13.72 7.02
CA THR A 183 5.56 -13.23 6.54
C THR A 183 5.74 -11.75 6.88
N ILE A 184 4.75 -10.89 6.60
CA ILE A 184 4.78 -9.46 6.95
C ILE A 184 5.03 -9.27 8.47
N ALA A 185 4.34 -10.02 9.32
CA ALA A 185 4.52 -9.98 10.76
C ALA A 185 5.97 -10.31 11.18
N SER A 186 6.58 -11.30 10.53
CA SER A 186 7.96 -11.72 10.77
C SER A 186 8.95 -10.63 10.39
N LEU A 187 8.73 -9.95 9.25
CA LEU A 187 9.57 -8.83 8.80
C LEU A 187 9.61 -7.68 9.80
N LEU A 188 8.48 -7.39 10.47
CA LEU A 188 8.39 -6.35 11.49
C LEU A 188 9.08 -6.75 12.81
N ARG A 189 9.07 -8.04 13.16
CA ARG A 189 9.74 -8.54 14.37
C ARG A 189 11.26 -8.53 14.26
N GLU A 190 11.81 -8.87 13.09
CA GLU A 190 13.28 -8.84 12.85
C GLU A 190 13.88 -7.45 13.13
N LYS A 191 13.16 -6.38 12.79
CA LYS A 191 13.60 -5.00 13.09
C LYS A 191 13.66 -4.72 14.59
N ARG A 192 12.68 -5.21 15.36
CA ARG A 192 12.61 -5.02 16.82
C ARG A 192 13.72 -5.76 17.56
N ARG A 193 14.35 -6.75 16.92
CA ARG A 193 15.43 -7.58 17.48
C ARG A 193 16.83 -7.07 17.17
N ASN A 194 17.03 -5.88 16.58
CA ASN A 194 18.37 -5.29 16.50
C ASN A 194 18.85 -5.05 17.95
N PRO A 195 19.82 -5.83 18.44
CA PRO A 195 20.26 -5.71 19.82
C PRO A 195 20.87 -4.33 20.02
N THR A 196 20.48 -3.70 21.10
CA THR A 196 21.09 -2.46 21.58
C THR A 196 22.44 -2.79 22.23
N LEU A 197 23.33 -1.81 22.38
CA LEU A 197 24.58 -2.00 23.13
C LEU A 197 24.33 -2.54 24.56
N PHE A 198 23.14 -2.29 25.11
CA PHE A 198 22.69 -2.79 26.42
C PHE A 198 22.37 -4.28 26.44
N ASP A 199 22.10 -4.92 25.30
CA ASP A 199 21.85 -6.37 25.25
C ASP A 199 23.14 -7.19 25.33
N PHE A 200 24.31 -6.52 25.29
CA PHE A 200 25.65 -7.11 25.39
C PHE A 200 26.46 -6.58 26.59
N MET A 201 25.84 -5.82 27.49
CA MET A 201 26.42 -5.36 28.77
C MET A 201 25.83 -6.16 29.92
#